data_AF-A0A7S3YK55-F1
#
_entry.id   AF-A0A7S3YK55-F1
#
_cell.length_a   1.000
_cell.length_b   1.000
_cell.length_c   1.000
_cell.angle_alpha   90.00
_cell.angle_beta   90.00
_cell.angle_gamma   90.00
#
_symmetry.space_group_name_H-M   'P 1'
#
loop_
_entity.id
_entity.type
_entity.pdbx_description
1 polymer ?
#
loop_
_entity_poly.entity_id
_entity_poly.type
_entity_poly.pdbx_seq_one_letter_code
_entity_poly.pdbx_strand_id
1 'polypeptide(L)'
;GGGAGALLRPFYFWNAGGVSSSLGRAAAVPWEASAADGGARLVPVIPLQAVFDAIPGRIEIALLKTDMQGADFEAVRGAAPAAVRRARFLLTEVWLHHRRSYEGMVNDLCRDWVPLMAELGYRPVAAQSDFDPDFATQYGADPASWCAQDIAANPLPQVGAAAEADVLWARGDVDLRGGGGASARPPASTFAVEPCLQTESWFPHALQPTTLKKEGGPMLAAHQQIMMPENTHISNNNHHHKKQQGLEL
;
A
#
# COMPACT_ATOMS: atom_id res chain seq x y z
N GLY A 1 26.84 -9.84 16.43
CA GLY A 1 26.23 -9.22 15.24
C GLY A 1 25.71 -10.31 14.34
N GLY A 2 24.41 -10.57 14.37
CA GLY A 2 23.76 -11.46 13.41
C GLY A 2 23.37 -10.64 12.20
N GLY A 3 23.94 -10.95 11.04
CA GLY A 3 23.53 -10.33 9.78
C GLY A 3 22.07 -10.69 9.54
N ALA A 4 21.18 -9.71 9.64
CA ALA A 4 19.81 -9.84 9.17
C ALA A 4 19.88 -10.05 7.65
N GLY A 5 19.81 -11.31 7.22
CA GLY A 5 19.60 -11.61 5.80
C GLY A 5 18.33 -10.90 5.37
N ALA A 6 18.39 -10.18 4.25
CA ALA A 6 17.23 -9.48 3.71
C ALA A 6 16.07 -10.47 3.57
N LEU A 7 14.96 -10.22 4.25
CA LEU A 7 13.78 -11.06 4.16
C LEU A 7 13.16 -10.82 2.78
N LEU A 8 13.25 -11.82 1.90
CA LEU A 8 12.54 -11.77 0.63
C LEU A 8 11.04 -12.04 0.87
N ARG A 9 10.18 -11.20 0.29
CA ARG A 9 8.73 -11.34 0.37
C ARG A 9 8.12 -11.26 -1.04
N PRO A 10 7.00 -11.97 -1.29
CA PRO A 10 6.20 -11.72 -2.47
C PRO A 10 5.71 -10.27 -2.47
N PHE A 11 5.85 -9.62 -3.61
CA PHE A 11 5.34 -8.30 -3.91
C PHE A 11 4.47 -8.41 -5.16
N TYR A 12 3.20 -8.10 -5.01
CA TYR A 12 2.17 -8.28 -6.03
C TYR A 12 2.01 -6.98 -6.80
N PHE A 13 1.90 -7.08 -8.12
CA PHE A 13 1.65 -5.96 -9.02
C PHE A 13 0.23 -6.07 -9.53
N TRP A 14 -0.43 -4.95 -9.82
CA TRP A 14 -1.80 -4.96 -10.30
C TRP A 14 -1.94 -4.08 -11.54
N ASN A 15 -2.79 -4.55 -12.48
CA ASN A 15 -3.05 -4.01 -13.82
C ASN A 15 -1.83 -3.93 -14.78
N ALA A 16 -2.09 -3.82 -16.09
CA ALA A 16 -1.05 -3.80 -17.13
C ALA A 16 -0.09 -2.59 -17.05
N GLY A 17 -0.47 -1.54 -16.31
CA GLY A 17 0.34 -0.36 -16.07
C GLY A 17 1.18 -0.41 -14.79
N GLY A 18 0.98 -1.42 -13.92
CA GLY A 18 1.66 -1.49 -12.62
C GLY A 18 1.32 -0.32 -11.71
N VAL A 19 0.12 0.26 -11.83
CA VAL A 19 -0.26 1.52 -11.16
C VAL A 19 -0.43 1.32 -9.64
N SER A 20 -0.60 0.09 -9.17
CA SER A 20 -0.60 -0.25 -7.75
C SER A 20 0.14 -1.56 -7.50
N SER A 21 0.81 -1.66 -6.35
CA SER A 21 1.57 -2.84 -5.94
C SER A 21 1.73 -2.90 -4.42
N SER A 22 1.76 -4.09 -3.84
CA SER A 22 1.83 -4.26 -2.38
C SER A 22 2.48 -5.58 -1.97
N LEU A 23 2.91 -5.65 -0.71
CA LEU A 23 3.29 -6.91 -0.05
C LEU A 23 2.06 -7.79 0.26
N GLY A 24 0.87 -7.18 0.27
CA GLY A 24 -0.41 -7.87 0.42
C GLY A 24 -1.05 -8.19 -0.92
N ARG A 25 -1.87 -9.24 -0.95
CA ARG A 25 -2.78 -9.44 -2.08
C ARG A 25 -3.85 -8.35 -1.99
N ALA A 26 -4.21 -7.74 -3.11
CA ALA A 26 -5.27 -6.75 -3.09
C ALA A 26 -6.63 -7.47 -2.94
N ALA A 27 -7.56 -6.82 -2.26
CA ALA A 27 -8.73 -7.46 -1.69
C ALA A 27 -9.95 -7.23 -2.60
N ALA A 28 -10.03 -7.99 -3.71
CA ALA A 28 -11.16 -8.05 -4.64
C ALA A 28 -11.83 -6.69 -4.92
N VAL A 29 -11.05 -5.70 -5.33
CA VAL A 29 -11.54 -4.37 -5.66
C VAL A 29 -11.86 -4.22 -7.15
N PRO A 30 -12.88 -3.42 -7.55
CA PRO A 30 -13.34 -3.35 -8.94
C PRO A 30 -12.26 -3.02 -9.98
N TRP A 31 -11.21 -2.29 -9.60
CA TRP A 31 -10.08 -1.96 -10.48
C TRP A 31 -9.14 -3.16 -10.74
N GLU A 32 -9.22 -4.23 -9.95
CA GLU A 32 -8.55 -5.52 -10.21
C GLU A 32 -9.28 -6.40 -11.22
N ALA A 33 -10.55 -6.14 -11.53
CA ALA A 33 -11.32 -7.00 -12.44
C ALA A 33 -10.75 -7.05 -13.88
N SER A 34 -9.81 -6.14 -14.21
CA SER A 34 -9.03 -6.13 -15.46
C SER A 34 -7.61 -6.71 -15.32
N ALA A 35 -7.20 -7.12 -14.11
CA ALA A 35 -5.91 -7.73 -13.83
C ALA A 35 -5.92 -9.18 -14.32
N ALA A 36 -5.65 -9.38 -15.61
CA ALA A 36 -4.91 -10.56 -16.00
C ALA A 36 -3.60 -10.57 -15.20
N ASP A 37 -3.58 -11.32 -14.10
CA ASP A 37 -2.45 -11.77 -13.30
C ASP A 37 -1.22 -10.85 -13.32
N GLY A 38 -1.27 -9.76 -12.56
CA GLY A 38 -0.03 -9.12 -12.15
C GLY A 38 0.69 -10.08 -11.19
N GLY A 39 1.58 -10.90 -11.75
CA GLY A 39 2.31 -11.92 -10.99
C GLY A 39 3.07 -11.34 -9.81
N ALA A 40 3.54 -12.18 -8.89
CA ALA A 40 4.38 -11.73 -7.79
C ALA A 40 5.85 -11.73 -8.17
N ARG A 41 6.63 -10.75 -7.68
CA ARG A 41 8.10 -10.82 -7.65
C ARG A 41 8.57 -10.91 -6.21
N LEU A 42 9.69 -11.61 -5.99
CA LEU A 42 10.35 -11.58 -4.69
C LEU A 42 11.17 -10.29 -4.58
N VAL A 43 10.88 -9.50 -3.54
CA VAL A 43 11.61 -8.27 -3.24
C VAL A 43 12.22 -8.34 -1.84
N PRO A 44 13.39 -7.73 -1.62
CA PRO A 44 13.91 -7.57 -0.27
C PRO A 44 13.05 -6.57 0.52
N VAL A 45 12.68 -6.94 1.74
CA VAL A 45 11.98 -6.06 2.67
C VAL A 45 12.94 -5.57 3.73
N ILE A 46 13.05 -4.25 3.83
CA ILE A 46 13.86 -3.56 4.84
C ILE A 46 12.91 -3.09 5.95
N PRO A 47 13.09 -3.54 7.21
CA PRO A 47 12.30 -3.05 8.32
C PRO A 47 12.52 -1.55 8.53
N LEU A 48 11.48 -0.80 8.90
CA LEU A 48 11.59 0.62 9.20
C LEU A 48 12.62 0.91 10.31
N GLN A 49 12.78 -0.01 11.27
CA GLN A 49 13.83 0.08 12.29
C GLN A 49 15.23 0.21 11.69
N ALA A 50 15.55 -0.57 10.65
CA ALA A 50 16.87 -0.53 10.01
C ALA A 50 17.12 0.84 9.34
N VAL A 51 16.07 1.49 8.82
CA VAL A 51 16.15 2.85 8.29
C VAL A 51 16.45 3.85 9.41
N PHE A 52 15.77 3.75 10.56
CA PHE A 52 16.06 4.59 11.71
C PHE A 52 17.48 4.39 12.26
N ASP A 53 17.98 3.16 12.30
CA ASP A 53 19.32 2.82 12.77
C ASP A 53 20.41 3.42 11.86
N ALA A 54 20.13 3.57 10.58
CA ALA A 54 21.02 4.22 9.62
C ALA A 54 21.11 5.74 9.82
N ILE A 55 20.12 6.37 10.47
CA ILE A 55 20.11 7.80 10.76
C ILE A 55 20.70 8.04 12.16
N PRO A 56 21.80 8.81 12.33
CA PRO A 56 22.41 9.07 13.63
C PRO A 56 21.38 9.49 14.69
N GLY A 57 21.36 8.82 15.85
CA GLY A 57 20.30 8.98 16.87
C GLY A 57 20.06 10.40 17.39
N ARG A 58 21.08 11.28 17.27
CA ARG A 58 20.99 12.72 17.62
C ARG A 58 20.21 13.56 16.60
N ILE A 59 19.98 13.03 15.40
CA ILE A 59 19.24 13.70 14.34
C ILE A 59 17.77 13.43 14.56
N GLU A 60 17.04 14.51 14.78
CA GLU A 60 15.59 14.52 14.79
C GLU A 60 15.05 14.48 13.36
N ILE A 61 13.97 13.74 13.15
CA ILE A 61 13.33 13.58 11.86
C ILE A 61 12.19 14.58 11.80
N ALA A 62 12.22 15.49 10.82
CA ALA A 62 11.17 16.50 10.70
C ALA A 62 9.82 15.86 10.35
N LEU A 63 9.81 14.96 9.37
CA LEU A 63 8.61 14.29 8.90
C LEU A 63 8.98 12.86 8.46
N LEU A 64 8.18 11.89 8.89
CA LEU A 64 8.11 10.55 8.32
C LEU A 64 6.81 10.45 7.53
N LYS A 65 6.88 10.25 6.22
CA LYS A 65 5.71 9.95 5.38
C LYS A 65 5.68 8.46 5.05
N THR A 66 4.52 7.83 5.16
CA THR A 66 4.28 6.47 4.69
C THR A 66 3.23 6.49 3.58
N ASP A 67 3.46 5.66 2.58
CA ASP A 67 2.53 5.31 1.49
C ASP A 67 3.04 3.97 0.96
N MET A 68 2.64 2.90 1.63
CA MET A 68 3.13 1.54 1.36
C MET A 68 1.98 0.59 1.05
N GLN A 69 0.89 1.13 0.47
CA GLN A 69 -0.20 0.36 -0.12
C GLN A 69 -0.72 -0.69 0.87
N GLY A 70 -1.11 -0.21 2.06
CA GLY A 70 -1.68 -0.98 3.15
C GLY A 70 -0.68 -1.63 4.13
N ALA A 71 0.63 -1.50 3.91
CA ALA A 71 1.66 -2.01 4.83
C ALA A 71 2.16 -0.95 5.84
N ASP A 72 1.62 0.26 5.79
CA ASP A 72 1.98 1.44 6.55
C ASP A 72 2.00 1.19 8.06
N PHE A 73 0.89 0.71 8.60
CA PHE A 73 0.75 0.43 10.02
C PHE A 73 1.74 -0.64 10.51
N GLU A 74 1.89 -1.73 9.77
CA GLU A 74 2.84 -2.80 10.13
C GLU A 74 4.29 -2.32 10.13
N ALA A 75 4.67 -1.46 9.18
CA ALA A 75 5.99 -0.87 9.14
C ALA A 75 6.27 0.02 10.36
N VAL A 76 5.31 0.88 10.74
CA VAL A 76 5.46 1.77 11.90
C VAL A 76 5.42 0.99 13.21
N ARG A 77 4.46 0.07 13.36
CA ARG A 77 4.32 -0.80 14.55
C ARG A 77 5.54 -1.71 14.76
N GLY A 78 6.18 -2.15 13.67
CA GLY A 78 7.36 -3.00 13.73
C GLY A 78 8.65 -2.29 14.17
N ALA A 79 8.67 -0.97 14.21
CA ALA A 79 9.81 -0.19 14.69
C ALA A 79 9.75 0.04 16.21
N ALA A 80 10.91 0.24 16.83
CA ALA A 80 10.99 0.55 18.26
C ALA A 80 10.30 1.90 18.53
N PRO A 81 9.47 2.02 19.58
CA PRO A 81 8.78 3.26 19.93
C PRO A 81 9.71 4.47 20.05
N ALA A 82 10.91 4.28 20.60
CA ALA A 82 11.91 5.34 20.73
C ALA A 82 12.44 5.82 19.36
N ALA A 83 12.50 4.94 18.36
CA ALA A 83 12.92 5.30 17.01
C ALA A 83 11.83 6.09 16.30
N VAL A 84 10.57 5.62 16.33
CA VAL A 84 9.42 6.33 15.74
C VAL A 84 9.27 7.72 16.33
N ARG A 85 9.37 7.84 17.66
CA ARG A 85 9.31 9.13 18.38
C ARG A 85 10.38 10.15 17.97
N ARG A 86 11.41 9.79 17.21
CA ARG A 86 12.36 10.76 16.64
C ARG A 86 11.73 11.62 15.54
N ALA A 87 10.63 11.17 14.94
CA ALA A 87 9.88 11.95 13.97
C ALA A 87 8.96 12.98 14.66
N ARG A 88 9.06 14.26 14.34
CA ARG A 88 8.14 15.28 14.88
C ARG A 88 6.74 15.10 14.34
N PHE A 89 6.66 14.81 13.05
CA PHE A 89 5.43 14.57 12.33
C PHE A 89 5.46 13.21 11.66
N LEU A 90 4.31 12.53 11.64
CA LEU A 90 4.07 11.36 10.79
C LEU A 90 2.91 11.70 9.86
N LEU A 91 3.07 11.44 8.57
CA LEU A 91 1.97 11.47 7.60
C LEU A 91 1.74 10.05 7.11
N THR A 92 0.54 9.54 7.28
CA THR A 92 0.24 8.12 7.04
C THR A 92 -0.99 7.97 6.17
N GLU A 93 -0.91 7.06 5.19
CA GLU A 93 -2.09 6.55 4.50
C GLU A 93 -2.79 5.50 5.39
N VAL A 94 -4.08 5.72 5.68
CA VAL A 94 -4.91 4.88 6.55
C VAL A 94 -6.15 4.41 5.80
N TRP A 95 -6.70 3.28 6.25
CA TRP A 95 -8.03 2.84 5.82
C TRP A 95 -9.12 3.43 6.73
N LEU A 96 -10.25 3.78 6.12
CA LEU A 96 -11.46 4.23 6.80
C LEU A 96 -12.54 3.13 6.77
N HIS A 97 -13.50 3.25 7.69
CA HIS A 97 -14.71 2.44 7.72
C HIS A 97 -14.48 0.93 7.87
N HIS A 98 -13.35 0.55 8.46
CA HIS A 98 -12.99 -0.85 8.66
C HIS A 98 -12.93 -1.65 7.35
N ARG A 99 -12.67 -0.98 6.22
CA ARG A 99 -12.53 -1.61 4.90
C ARG A 99 -11.08 -1.84 4.57
N ARG A 100 -10.75 -3.01 4.04
CA ARG A 100 -9.38 -3.41 3.73
C ARG A 100 -9.19 -3.49 2.23
N SER A 101 -8.27 -2.67 1.71
CA SER A 101 -7.80 -2.75 0.31
C SER A 101 -6.90 -3.96 0.05
N TYR A 102 -6.27 -4.52 1.10
CA TYR A 102 -5.31 -5.62 0.99
C TYR A 102 -5.57 -6.75 2.00
N GLU A 103 -5.54 -7.99 1.53
CA GLU A 103 -5.73 -9.20 2.32
C GLU A 103 -4.61 -9.39 3.35
N GLY A 104 -5.00 -9.74 4.58
CA GLY A 104 -4.06 -10.05 5.66
C GLY A 104 -3.33 -8.85 6.24
N MET A 105 -3.58 -7.64 5.73
CA MET A 105 -3.01 -6.40 6.25
C MET A 105 -3.96 -5.73 7.25
N VAL A 106 -3.37 -4.91 8.10
CA VAL A 106 -4.04 -4.05 9.09
C VAL A 106 -3.55 -2.63 8.84
N ASN A 107 -4.47 -1.69 8.73
CA ASN A 107 -4.16 -0.30 8.44
C ASN A 107 -5.33 0.65 8.80
N ASP A 108 -6.24 0.20 9.66
CA ASP A 108 -7.46 0.93 9.97
C ASP A 108 -7.20 2.14 10.88
N LEU A 109 -7.78 3.29 10.55
CA LEU A 109 -7.58 4.52 11.31
C LEU A 109 -7.94 4.35 12.80
N CYS A 110 -9.12 3.83 13.09
CA CYS A 110 -9.68 3.88 14.44
C CYS A 110 -9.30 2.68 15.30
N ARG A 111 -9.13 1.50 14.70
CA ARG A 111 -8.76 0.27 15.41
C ARG A 111 -7.26 0.08 15.56
N ASP A 112 -6.50 0.53 14.56
CA ASP A 112 -5.06 0.27 14.48
C ASP A 112 -4.28 1.56 14.78
N TRP A 113 -4.46 2.61 13.99
CA TRP A 113 -3.64 3.82 14.06
C TRP A 113 -3.86 4.67 15.31
N VAL A 114 -5.11 5.03 15.64
CA VAL A 114 -5.40 5.90 16.79
C VAL A 114 -4.83 5.33 18.10
N PRO A 115 -5.04 4.03 18.44
CA PRO A 115 -4.43 3.43 19.63
C PRO A 115 -2.90 3.47 19.60
N LEU A 116 -2.26 3.09 18.48
CA LEU A 116 -0.80 3.08 18.35
C LEU A 116 -0.22 4.50 18.49
N MET A 117 -0.83 5.48 17.82
CA MET A 117 -0.36 6.87 17.85
C MET A 117 -0.49 7.45 19.26
N ALA A 118 -1.58 7.15 19.97
CA ALA A 118 -1.74 7.55 21.37
C ALA A 118 -0.65 6.92 22.27
N GLU A 119 -0.36 5.63 22.12
CA GLU A 119 0.73 4.94 22.85
C GLU A 119 2.10 5.57 22.57
N LEU A 120 2.35 5.98 21.33
CA LEU A 120 3.58 6.63 20.91
C LEU A 120 3.66 8.11 21.33
N GLY A 121 2.59 8.67 21.90
CA GLY A 121 2.52 10.07 22.33
C GLY A 121 2.29 11.04 21.18
N TYR A 122 1.64 10.60 20.09
CA TYR A 122 1.20 11.43 18.99
C TYR A 122 -0.28 11.78 19.11
N ARG A 123 -0.67 12.86 18.43
CA ARG A 123 -2.07 13.25 18.23
C ARG A 123 -2.33 13.59 16.76
N PRO A 124 -3.54 13.34 16.23
CA PRO A 124 -3.89 13.82 14.90
C PRO A 124 -3.95 15.34 14.90
N VAL A 125 -3.50 15.97 13.81
CA VAL A 125 -3.52 17.43 13.65
C VAL A 125 -4.16 17.90 12.35
N ALA A 126 -4.22 17.02 11.36
CA ALA A 126 -4.92 17.24 10.10
C ALA A 126 -5.18 15.90 9.43
N ALA A 127 -6.21 15.85 8.61
CA ALA A 127 -6.58 14.67 7.86
C ALA A 127 -7.22 15.09 6.53
N GLN A 128 -7.08 14.27 5.49
CA GLN A 128 -7.72 14.46 4.20
C GLN A 128 -8.08 13.11 3.58
N SER A 129 -9.13 13.07 2.77
CA SER A 129 -9.49 11.91 1.97
C SER A 129 -9.93 12.37 0.60
N ASP A 130 -9.45 11.70 -0.44
CA ASP A 130 -9.92 11.93 -1.81
C ASP A 130 -11.30 11.31 -2.07
N PHE A 131 -11.76 10.42 -1.18
CA PHE A 131 -13.01 9.67 -1.32
C PHE A 131 -14.13 10.20 -0.42
N ASP A 132 -13.79 10.90 0.66
CA ASP A 132 -14.73 11.52 1.58
C ASP A 132 -14.34 12.99 1.81
N PRO A 133 -14.98 13.95 1.11
CA PRO A 133 -14.64 15.37 1.25
C PRO A 133 -15.01 15.95 2.62
N ASP A 134 -15.91 15.30 3.37
CA ASP A 134 -16.35 15.75 4.68
C ASP A 134 -15.47 15.19 5.80
N PHE A 135 -14.69 14.12 5.53
CA PHE A 135 -13.82 13.45 6.50
C PHE A 135 -12.92 14.40 7.26
N ALA A 136 -12.22 15.32 6.56
CA ALA A 136 -11.33 16.29 7.18
C ALA A 136 -12.03 17.14 8.25
N THR A 137 -13.27 17.56 7.95
CA THR A 137 -14.09 18.39 8.84
C THR A 137 -14.63 17.57 10.01
N GLN A 138 -15.19 16.40 9.73
CA GLN A 138 -15.82 15.54 10.74
C GLN A 138 -14.80 14.96 11.72
N TYR A 139 -13.73 14.36 11.19
CA TYR A 139 -12.65 13.78 12.00
C TYR A 139 -11.87 14.87 12.73
N GLY A 140 -11.58 16.01 12.09
CA GLY A 140 -10.84 17.11 12.70
C GLY A 140 -11.56 17.77 13.89
N ALA A 141 -12.89 17.75 13.92
CA ALA A 141 -13.67 18.34 15.00
C ALA A 141 -13.64 17.52 16.30
N ASP A 142 -13.79 16.20 16.19
CA ASP A 142 -13.76 15.27 17.33
C ASP A 142 -13.33 13.87 16.87
N PRO A 143 -12.02 13.59 16.78
CA PRO A 143 -11.50 12.30 16.34
C PRO A 143 -12.03 11.12 17.16
N ALA A 144 -12.24 11.32 18.47
CA ALA A 144 -12.67 10.27 19.39
C ALA A 144 -14.14 9.89 19.13
N SER A 145 -15.02 10.89 19.00
CA SER A 145 -16.42 10.65 18.65
C SER A 145 -16.57 10.06 17.25
N TRP A 146 -15.79 10.53 16.27
CA TRP A 146 -15.78 9.96 14.92
C TRP A 146 -15.41 8.47 14.95
N CYS A 147 -14.32 8.12 15.64
CA CYS A 147 -13.91 6.72 15.75
C CYS A 147 -14.91 5.85 16.51
N ALA A 148 -15.54 6.37 17.56
CA ALA A 148 -16.58 5.62 18.27
C ALA A 148 -17.79 5.31 17.35
N GLN A 149 -18.19 6.27 16.53
CA GLN A 149 -19.26 6.10 15.54
C GLN A 149 -18.87 5.12 14.43
N ASP A 150 -17.64 5.22 13.90
CA ASP A 150 -17.15 4.34 12.84
C ASP A 150 -17.09 2.88 13.31
N ILE A 151 -16.56 2.64 14.52
CA ILE A 151 -16.52 1.31 15.14
C ILE A 151 -17.92 0.75 15.38
N ALA A 152 -18.87 1.59 15.81
CA ALA A 152 -20.25 1.17 16.03
C ALA A 152 -20.97 0.83 14.70
N ALA A 153 -20.72 1.60 13.65
CA ALA A 153 -21.31 1.39 12.32
C ALA A 153 -20.70 0.18 11.60
N ASN A 154 -19.41 -0.09 11.82
CA ASN A 154 -18.66 -1.12 11.11
C ASN A 154 -18.03 -2.14 12.11
N PRO A 155 -18.83 -2.90 12.88
CA PRO A 155 -18.32 -3.68 14.01
C PRO A 155 -17.29 -4.77 13.63
N LEU A 156 -17.25 -5.18 12.36
CA LEU A 156 -16.31 -6.15 11.82
C LEU A 156 -15.56 -5.58 10.60
N PRO A 157 -14.26 -5.90 10.43
CA PRO A 157 -13.54 -5.56 9.22
C PRO A 157 -14.18 -6.18 7.97
N GLN A 158 -14.28 -5.39 6.91
CA GLN A 158 -14.83 -5.80 5.61
C GLN A 158 -13.73 -5.79 4.55
N VAL A 159 -13.81 -6.74 3.63
CA VAL A 159 -12.99 -6.74 2.40
C VAL A 159 -13.71 -5.92 1.34
N GLY A 160 -12.99 -5.04 0.66
CA GLY A 160 -13.50 -4.25 -0.44
C GLY A 160 -12.73 -2.95 -0.61
N ALA A 161 -13.16 -2.10 -1.53
CA ALA A 161 -12.49 -0.82 -1.78
C ALA A 161 -12.54 0.01 -0.50
N ALA A 162 -11.39 0.20 0.13
CA ALA A 162 -11.29 1.08 1.28
C ALA A 162 -11.45 2.52 0.80
N ALA A 163 -12.13 3.32 1.60
CA ALA A 163 -11.89 4.75 1.57
C ALA A 163 -10.54 4.95 2.27
N GLU A 164 -9.58 5.50 1.56
CA GLU A 164 -8.24 5.78 2.09
C GLU A 164 -8.15 7.26 2.45
N ALA A 165 -7.31 7.57 3.43
CA ALA A 165 -7.09 8.92 3.89
C ALA A 165 -5.64 9.13 4.30
N ASP A 166 -5.17 10.36 4.15
CA ASP A 166 -3.94 10.80 4.77
C ASP A 166 -4.25 11.40 6.14
N VAL A 167 -3.51 10.96 7.16
CA VAL A 167 -3.57 11.56 8.49
C VAL A 167 -2.18 12.07 8.88
N LEU A 168 -2.12 13.35 9.23
CA LEU A 168 -0.95 13.97 9.81
C LEU A 168 -1.05 13.90 11.33
N TRP A 169 -0.03 13.31 11.93
CA TRP A 169 0.16 13.17 13.36
C TRP A 169 1.30 14.09 13.81
N ALA A 170 1.15 14.73 14.96
CA ALA A 170 2.21 15.48 15.61
C ALA A 170 2.56 14.85 16.96
N ARG A 171 3.86 14.77 17.26
CA ARG A 171 4.36 14.34 18.57
C ARG A 171 3.86 15.30 19.65
N GLY A 172 3.57 14.78 20.83
CA GLY A 172 2.87 15.50 21.91
C GLY A 172 3.54 16.81 22.34
N ASP A 173 4.87 16.89 22.22
CA ASP A 173 5.73 18.02 22.58
C ASP A 173 5.86 19.08 21.47
N VAL A 174 5.33 18.83 20.27
CA VAL A 174 5.34 19.82 19.17
C VAL A 174 4.31 20.90 19.49
N ASP A 175 4.78 22.15 19.62
CA ASP A 175 3.90 23.32 19.74
C ASP A 175 3.38 23.73 18.35
N LEU A 176 2.06 23.64 18.17
CA LEU A 176 1.37 24.00 16.92
C LEU A 176 0.87 25.45 16.92
N ARG A 177 0.88 26.13 18.08
CA ARG A 177 0.27 27.46 18.28
C ARG A 177 1.24 28.61 17.96
N GLY A 178 2.54 28.33 17.87
CA GLY A 178 3.58 29.34 17.85
C GLY A 178 3.98 29.84 16.45
N GLY A 179 3.99 31.17 16.28
CA GLY A 179 4.80 31.87 15.26
C GLY A 179 6.33 31.75 15.49
N GLY A 180 6.79 30.68 16.16
CA GLY A 180 8.17 30.48 16.59
C GLY A 180 8.95 29.56 15.65
N GLY A 181 9.69 30.15 14.70
CA GLY A 181 10.71 29.48 13.90
C GLY A 181 10.24 28.33 12.99
N ALA A 182 11.11 27.89 12.08
CA ALA A 182 10.85 26.78 11.14
C ALA A 182 10.58 25.42 11.82
N SER A 183 10.66 25.36 13.15
CA SER A 183 10.60 24.14 13.95
C SER A 183 9.18 23.70 14.36
N ALA A 184 8.21 24.63 14.37
CA ALA A 184 6.86 24.42 14.91
C ALA A 184 5.82 24.05 13.85
N ARG A 185 6.12 24.29 12.56
CA ARG A 185 5.19 24.03 11.47
C ARG A 185 5.48 22.66 10.85
N PRO A 186 4.43 21.90 10.48
CA PRO A 186 4.65 20.81 9.54
C PRO A 186 5.35 21.39 8.29
N PRO A 187 6.25 20.63 7.63
CA PRO A 187 6.90 21.09 6.40
C PRO A 187 5.87 21.70 5.44
N ALA A 188 6.21 22.80 4.76
CA ALA A 188 5.25 23.53 3.91
C ALA A 188 4.61 22.66 2.80
N SER A 189 5.19 21.49 2.50
CA SER A 189 4.71 20.49 1.55
C SER A 189 3.85 19.37 2.15
N THR A 190 3.51 19.40 3.45
CA THR A 190 2.94 18.21 4.13
C THR A 190 1.60 17.74 3.54
N PHE A 191 0.79 18.67 3.02
CA PHE A 191 -0.39 18.36 2.20
C PHE A 191 -0.35 19.09 0.86
N ALA A 192 0.81 19.66 0.49
CA ALA A 192 0.94 20.11 -0.88
C ALA A 192 0.85 18.83 -1.69
N VAL A 193 -0.30 18.65 -2.34
CA VAL A 193 -0.54 17.65 -3.36
C VAL A 193 0.51 17.93 -4.42
N GLU A 194 1.71 17.39 -4.27
CA GLU A 194 2.56 17.22 -5.43
C GLU A 194 1.70 16.37 -6.38
N PRO A 195 1.48 16.81 -7.63
CA PRO A 195 0.70 16.05 -8.62
C PRO A 195 1.41 14.75 -9.06
N CYS A 196 2.07 14.07 -8.14
CA CYS A 196 2.94 12.92 -8.36
C CYS A 196 2.23 11.62 -7.96
N LEU A 197 1.20 11.27 -8.73
CA LEU A 197 0.98 9.89 -9.20
C LEU A 197 0.50 9.87 -10.67
N GLN A 198 0.82 10.92 -11.45
CA GLN A 198 0.99 10.79 -12.90
C GLN A 198 2.48 10.86 -13.24
N THR A 199 3.24 9.86 -12.82
CA THR A 199 4.57 9.63 -13.39
C THR A 199 4.58 8.30 -14.12
N GLU A 200 4.09 8.32 -15.37
CA GLU A 200 4.86 7.64 -16.40
C GLU A 200 6.31 8.13 -16.30
N SER A 201 7.29 7.22 -16.44
CA SER A 201 8.73 7.49 -16.59
C SER A 201 9.66 7.54 -15.35
N TRP A 202 9.52 6.62 -14.39
CA TRP A 202 10.66 6.22 -13.53
C TRP A 202 11.22 4.84 -13.90
N PHE A 203 11.65 4.70 -15.16
CA PHE A 203 12.65 3.71 -15.57
C PHE A 203 13.54 4.30 -16.68
N PRO A 204 14.53 5.17 -16.38
CA PRO A 204 15.68 5.27 -17.25
C PRO A 204 16.62 4.11 -16.89
N HIS A 205 16.84 3.22 -17.86
CA HIS A 205 17.81 2.12 -17.82
C HIS A 205 17.43 0.90 -16.98
N ALA A 206 16.46 0.12 -17.49
CA ALA A 206 16.65 -1.33 -17.47
C ALA A 206 18.01 -1.61 -18.15
N LEU A 207 18.92 -2.24 -17.41
CA LEU A 207 20.13 -2.85 -17.95
C LEU A 207 19.69 -3.72 -19.14
N GLN A 208 19.99 -3.28 -20.36
CA GLN A 208 19.86 -4.14 -21.52
C GLN A 208 20.75 -5.37 -21.30
N PRO A 209 20.27 -6.58 -21.62
CA PRO A 209 21.13 -7.75 -21.58
C PRO A 209 22.33 -7.49 -22.49
N THR A 210 23.53 -7.50 -21.89
CA THR A 210 24.78 -7.40 -22.63
C THR A 210 24.79 -8.50 -23.68
N THR A 211 24.77 -8.07 -24.94
CA THR A 211 25.07 -8.89 -26.10
C THR A 211 26.49 -9.44 -25.93
N LEU A 212 26.59 -10.73 -25.61
CA LEU A 212 27.81 -11.49 -25.81
C LEU A 212 28.13 -11.49 -27.30
N LYS A 213 29.08 -10.63 -27.71
CA LYS A 213 29.76 -10.73 -29.00
C LYS A 213 30.46 -12.09 -29.06
N LYS A 214 29.93 -12.97 -29.91
CA LYS A 214 30.59 -14.19 -30.34
C LYS A 214 31.30 -13.87 -31.66
N GLU A 215 32.59 -13.55 -31.59
CA GLU A 215 33.46 -13.55 -32.76
C GLU A 215 33.95 -14.98 -33.03
N GLY A 216 33.83 -15.44 -34.29
CA GLY A 216 34.66 -16.53 -34.82
C GLY A 216 33.96 -17.73 -35.48
N GLY A 217 33.47 -17.54 -36.71
CA GLY A 217 33.68 -18.47 -37.84
C GLY A 217 32.84 -19.76 -38.00
N PRO A 218 32.67 -20.27 -39.23
CA PRO A 218 31.46 -20.98 -39.66
C PRO A 218 31.64 -22.50 -39.76
N MET A 219 30.56 -23.27 -39.56
CA MET A 219 30.30 -24.49 -40.34
C MET A 219 28.87 -25.02 -40.18
N LEU A 220 28.25 -25.21 -41.34
CA LEU A 220 27.21 -26.16 -41.76
C LEU A 220 25.81 -26.18 -41.12
N ALA A 221 24.87 -26.15 -42.07
CA ALA A 221 23.44 -26.35 -41.97
C ALA A 221 23.01 -27.67 -41.32
N ALA A 222 21.94 -27.60 -40.53
CA ALA A 222 20.91 -28.64 -40.51
C ALA A 222 19.56 -27.98 -40.20
N HIS A 223 18.66 -28.10 -41.17
CA HIS A 223 17.23 -27.85 -41.08
C HIS A 223 16.61 -28.68 -39.95
N GLN A 224 15.83 -28.06 -39.06
CA GLN A 224 14.60 -28.68 -38.58
C GLN A 224 13.62 -27.61 -38.09
N GLN A 225 12.64 -27.30 -38.93
CA GLN A 225 11.37 -26.69 -38.55
C GLN A 225 10.61 -27.67 -37.65
N ILE A 226 10.13 -27.19 -36.50
CA ILE A 226 8.96 -27.78 -35.86
C ILE A 226 7.88 -26.68 -35.88
N MET A 227 6.98 -26.84 -36.84
CA MET A 227 5.72 -26.11 -36.92
C MET A 227 4.77 -26.63 -35.82
N MET A 228 4.16 -25.72 -35.07
CA MET A 228 2.95 -25.98 -34.30
C MET A 228 1.77 -25.93 -35.27
N PRO A 229 0.86 -26.92 -35.32
CA PRO A 229 -0.35 -26.82 -36.12
C PRO A 229 -1.46 -26.06 -35.39
N GLU A 230 -2.08 -25.16 -36.13
CA GLU A 230 -3.41 -24.60 -35.88
C GLU A 230 -4.52 -25.64 -36.14
N ASN A 231 -5.70 -25.32 -35.61
CA ASN A 231 -7.04 -25.87 -35.84
C ASN A 231 -7.37 -27.17 -35.09
N THR A 232 -8.53 -27.32 -34.43
CA THR A 232 -9.86 -27.15 -35.05
C THR A 232 -10.97 -27.06 -33.98
N HIS A 233 -12.03 -26.33 -34.32
CA HIS A 233 -13.37 -26.39 -33.74
C HIS A 233 -13.88 -27.82 -33.45
N ILE A 234 -14.55 -28.01 -32.32
CA ILE A 234 -15.60 -29.02 -32.15
C ILE A 234 -16.83 -28.36 -31.52
N SER A 235 -17.87 -28.22 -32.35
CA SER A 235 -19.27 -28.12 -31.96
C SER A 235 -19.83 -29.54 -31.87
N ASN A 236 -20.55 -29.88 -30.80
CA ASN A 236 -21.95 -30.35 -30.90
C ASN A 236 -22.57 -30.73 -29.55
N ASN A 237 -23.70 -30.07 -29.29
CA ASN A 237 -24.96 -30.58 -28.75
C ASN A 237 -25.01 -32.01 -28.18
N ASN A 238 -25.61 -32.13 -26.99
CA ASN A 238 -26.64 -33.13 -26.78
C ASN A 238 -27.80 -32.61 -25.91
N HIS A 239 -28.99 -33.04 -26.30
CA HIS A 239 -30.30 -32.69 -25.79
C HIS A 239 -30.69 -33.42 -24.49
N HIS A 240 -31.69 -32.84 -23.81
CA HIS A 240 -32.76 -33.47 -23.04
C HIS A 240 -32.46 -34.09 -21.66
N HIS A 241 -32.98 -33.45 -20.61
CA HIS A 241 -34.17 -33.98 -19.92
C HIS A 241 -34.90 -32.93 -19.07
N LYS A 242 -36.22 -32.88 -19.26
CA LYS A 242 -37.22 -32.18 -18.42
C LYS A 242 -37.40 -32.93 -17.10
N LYS A 243 -37.65 -32.21 -16.00
CA LYS A 243 -38.79 -32.50 -15.09
C LYS A 243 -39.12 -31.29 -14.21
N GLN A 244 -40.30 -30.72 -14.45
CA GLN A 244 -41.09 -29.93 -13.51
C GLN A 244 -41.76 -30.89 -12.52
N GLN A 245 -41.71 -30.59 -11.21
CA GLN A 245 -42.74 -30.80 -10.17
C GLN A 245 -42.39 -29.77 -9.07
N GLY A 246 -43.22 -28.87 -8.57
CA GLY A 246 -44.67 -28.86 -8.46
C GLY A 246 -45.08 -29.51 -7.14
N LEU A 247 -45.11 -28.75 -6.04
CA LEU A 247 -45.91 -29.06 -4.84
C LEU A 247 -46.07 -27.80 -3.98
N GLU A 248 -47.24 -27.19 -4.10
CA GLU A 248 -47.90 -26.41 -3.07
C GLU A 248 -48.42 -27.36 -1.98
N LEU A 249 -48.27 -26.93 -0.72
CA LEU A 249 -49.27 -27.02 0.35
C LEU A 249 -49.05 -25.83 1.29
#